data_AF-A0A8S9L3Y4-F1
#
_entry.id   AF-A0A8S9L3Y4-F1
#
_cell.length_a   1.000
_cell.length_b   1.000
_cell.length_c   1.000
_cell.angle_alpha   90.00
_cell.angle_beta   90.00
_cell.angle_gamma   90.00
#
_symmetry.space_group_name_H-M   'P 1'
#
loop_
_entity.id
_entity.type
_entity.pdbx_description
1 polymer ?
#
loop_
_entity_poly.entity_id
_entity_poly.type
_entity_poly.pdbx_seq_one_letter_code
_entity_poly.pdbx_strand_id
1 'polypeptide(L)'
;MTRQNFTLEGIHQKREDILLEMKKHLTSICYPAFEDICVRFEMQNKEKMHTSSHFLCGQQATTNHAAGTSNVEGQQLTAEDRTVFLTFSKGYPISEVEVYEYFTRRFGDIVEAIHMGGVGGKDLQALYARMVLRSASKIPEIVKDEACPTKFAINGKHVKARKFIPIHKSVNNPPYPSFGVSL
;
A
#
# COMPACT_ATOMS: atom_id res chain seq x y z
N MET A 1 37.96 -9.71 -37.93
CA MET A 1 37.50 -9.28 -36.59
C MET A 1 38.23 -10.11 -35.55
N THR A 2 39.19 -9.53 -34.84
CA THR A 2 39.91 -10.21 -33.76
C THR A 2 39.00 -10.32 -32.54
N ARG A 3 38.57 -11.55 -32.21
CA ARG A 3 37.93 -11.84 -30.91
C ARG A 3 38.99 -11.62 -29.82
N GLN A 4 38.99 -10.44 -29.21
CA GLN A 4 39.73 -10.24 -27.97
C GLN A 4 38.99 -11.02 -26.88
N ASN A 5 39.62 -12.09 -26.41
CA ASN A 5 39.11 -12.84 -25.27
C ASN A 5 39.16 -11.90 -24.06
N PHE A 6 38.02 -11.66 -23.42
CA PHE A 6 37.95 -10.92 -22.17
C PHE A 6 38.66 -11.73 -21.08
N THR A 7 39.89 -11.36 -20.75
CA THR A 7 40.63 -11.97 -19.66
C THR A 7 40.38 -11.19 -18.37
N LEU A 8 40.36 -11.90 -17.24
CA LEU A 8 40.20 -11.28 -15.92
C LEU A 8 41.29 -10.24 -15.65
N GLU A 9 42.51 -10.52 -16.11
CA GLU A 9 43.67 -9.66 -15.98
C GLU A 9 43.52 -8.36 -16.78
N GLY A 10 42.97 -8.43 -17.99
CA GLY A 10 42.65 -7.26 -18.81
C GLY A 10 41.53 -6.40 -18.21
N ILE A 11 40.53 -7.02 -17.57
CA ILE A 11 39.48 -6.31 -16.82
C ILE A 11 40.08 -5.62 -15.59
N HIS A 12 40.96 -6.31 -14.84
CA HIS A 12 41.59 -5.75 -13.65
C HIS A 12 42.51 -4.56 -14.00
N GLN A 13 43.27 -4.66 -15.09
CA GLN A 13 44.14 -3.59 -15.55
C GLN A 13 43.38 -2.33 -15.97
N LYS A 14 42.15 -2.48 -16.48
CA LYS A 14 41.29 -1.37 -16.94
C LYS A 14 40.10 -1.10 -16.02
N ARG A 15 40.16 -1.58 -14.76
CA ARG A 15 39.02 -1.58 -13.85
C ARG A 15 38.43 -0.19 -13.62
N GLU A 16 39.28 0.85 -13.53
CA GLU A 16 38.84 2.22 -13.25
C GLU A 16 38.11 2.81 -14.45
N ASP A 17 38.64 2.63 -15.66
CA ASP A 17 38.00 3.07 -16.91
C ASP A 17 36.66 2.36 -17.13
N ILE A 18 36.61 1.04 -16.86
CA ILE A 18 35.39 0.26 -16.96
C ILE A 18 34.35 0.76 -15.95
N LEU A 19 34.73 0.98 -14.70
CA LEU A 19 33.83 1.50 -13.66
C LEU A 19 33.35 2.92 -14.01
N LEU A 20 34.23 3.76 -14.56
CA LEU A 20 33.89 5.12 -14.97
C LEU A 20 32.86 5.12 -16.09
N GLU A 21 33.05 4.29 -17.13
CA GLU A 21 32.08 4.18 -18.21
C GLU A 21 30.77 3.52 -17.79
N MET A 22 30.81 2.51 -16.91
CA MET A 22 29.60 1.93 -16.33
C MET A 22 28.82 2.96 -15.50
N LYS A 23 29.51 3.76 -14.69
CA LYS A 23 28.91 4.84 -13.90
C LYS A 23 28.31 5.90 -14.81
N LYS A 24 28.99 6.25 -15.91
CA LYS A 24 28.49 7.20 -16.91
C LYS A 24 27.23 6.67 -17.58
N HIS A 25 27.21 5.42 -18.02
CA HIS A 25 26.02 4.78 -18.59
C HIS A 25 24.85 4.73 -17.61
N LEU A 26 25.11 4.39 -16.35
CA LEU A 26 24.09 4.41 -15.30
C LEU A 26 23.51 5.83 -15.17
N THR A 27 24.38 6.84 -15.12
CA THR A 27 24.00 8.25 -14.95
C THR A 27 23.25 8.82 -16.15
N SER A 28 23.67 8.52 -17.38
CA SER A 28 23.11 9.12 -18.59
C SER A 28 21.88 8.39 -19.14
N ILE A 29 21.74 7.09 -18.86
CA ILE A 29 20.64 6.27 -19.38
C ILE A 29 19.67 5.92 -18.25
N CYS A 30 20.17 5.29 -17.19
CA CYS A 30 19.31 4.72 -16.18
C CYS A 30 18.63 5.79 -15.33
N TYR A 31 19.37 6.80 -14.83
CA TYR A 31 18.74 7.85 -14.03
C TYR A 31 17.64 8.60 -14.80
N PRO A 32 17.86 9.10 -16.03
CA PRO A 32 16.79 9.72 -16.81
C PRO A 32 15.63 8.77 -17.10
N ALA A 33 15.90 7.50 -17.42
CA ALA A 33 14.83 6.52 -17.65
C ALA A 33 14.01 6.26 -16.37
N PHE A 34 14.65 6.19 -15.20
CA PHE A 34 13.96 6.02 -13.93
C PHE A 34 13.16 7.26 -13.53
N GLU A 35 13.71 8.46 -13.73
CA GLU A 35 12.99 9.72 -13.54
C GLU A 35 11.78 9.79 -14.47
N ASP A 36 11.94 9.50 -15.76
CA ASP A 36 10.85 9.42 -16.73
C ASP A 36 9.79 8.41 -16.33
N ILE A 37 10.17 7.24 -15.81
CA ILE A 37 9.23 6.23 -15.32
C ILE A 37 8.49 6.74 -14.07
N CYS A 38 9.20 7.37 -13.14
CA CYS A 38 8.61 7.94 -11.92
C CYS A 38 7.63 9.07 -12.27
N VAL A 39 8.04 10.00 -13.12
CA VAL A 39 7.20 11.10 -13.62
C VAL A 39 5.99 10.54 -14.38
N ARG A 40 6.15 9.53 -15.26
CA ARG A 40 5.03 8.86 -15.93
C ARG A 40 4.08 8.19 -14.93
N PHE A 41 4.60 7.58 -13.87
CA PHE A 41 3.77 6.97 -12.83
C PHE A 41 3.00 8.02 -12.01
N GLU A 42 3.64 9.16 -11.71
CA GLU A 42 3.01 10.30 -11.04
C GLU A 42 1.94 10.95 -11.92
N MET A 43 2.21 11.10 -13.22
CA MET A 43 1.26 11.61 -14.21
C MET A 43 0.08 10.65 -14.39
N GLN A 44 0.30 9.34 -14.50
CA GLN A 44 -0.80 8.36 -14.57
C GLN A 44 -1.63 8.33 -13.29
N ASN A 45 -1.04 8.61 -12.12
CA ASN A 45 -1.83 8.78 -10.89
C ASN A 45 -2.66 10.06 -10.92
N LYS A 46 -2.16 11.16 -11.50
CA LYS A 46 -2.92 12.41 -11.69
C LYS A 46 -4.02 12.28 -12.76
N GLU A 47 -3.74 11.62 -13.87
CA GLU A 47 -4.70 11.40 -14.96
C GLU A 47 -5.80 10.40 -14.58
N LYS A 48 -5.46 9.34 -13.83
CA LYS A 48 -6.47 8.42 -13.28
C LYS A 48 -7.39 9.11 -12.26
N MET A 49 -6.98 10.21 -11.62
CA MET A 49 -7.90 11.01 -10.80
C MET A 49 -8.93 11.78 -11.64
N HIS A 50 -8.64 12.14 -12.90
CA HIS A 50 -9.61 12.82 -13.78
C HIS A 50 -10.48 11.84 -14.59
N THR A 51 -9.97 10.66 -14.97
CA THR A 51 -10.72 9.70 -15.78
C THR A 51 -11.45 8.62 -14.96
N SER A 52 -11.01 8.31 -13.73
CA SER A 52 -11.68 7.29 -12.89
C SER A 52 -12.97 7.77 -12.22
N SER A 53 -13.30 9.06 -12.29
CA SER A 53 -14.59 9.57 -11.80
C SER A 53 -15.78 8.99 -12.56
N HIS A 54 -15.58 8.35 -13.71
CA HIS A 54 -16.68 7.95 -14.60
C HIS A 54 -16.94 6.46 -14.77
N PHE A 55 -16.13 5.53 -14.24
CA PHE A 55 -16.42 4.10 -14.42
C PHE A 55 -16.10 3.24 -13.18
N LEU A 56 -17.19 2.85 -12.51
CA LEU A 56 -17.35 1.72 -11.56
C LEU A 56 -17.01 1.97 -10.08
N CYS A 57 -17.68 2.93 -9.45
CA CYS A 57 -18.24 2.70 -8.11
C CYS A 57 -19.76 2.60 -8.26
N GLY A 58 -20.31 1.42 -7.99
CA GLY A 58 -21.74 1.15 -8.13
C GLY A 58 -22.58 2.14 -7.32
N GLN A 59 -23.66 2.61 -7.94
CA GLN A 59 -24.64 3.51 -7.35
C GLN A 59 -25.21 2.93 -6.06
N GLN A 60 -25.15 3.71 -4.99
CA GLN A 60 -26.28 3.90 -4.08
C GLN A 60 -26.08 5.23 -3.34
N ALA A 61 -26.66 6.28 -3.93
CA ALA A 61 -26.89 7.53 -3.24
C ALA A 61 -28.00 7.32 -2.20
N THR A 62 -27.70 7.59 -0.93
CA THR A 62 -28.69 8.09 0.00
C THR A 62 -28.15 9.37 0.58
N THR A 63 -28.69 10.47 0.09
CA THR A 63 -28.49 11.82 0.60
C THR A 63 -29.10 11.89 2.00
N ASN A 64 -28.30 12.25 3.00
CA ASN A 64 -28.82 12.92 4.19
C ASN A 64 -27.86 14.06 4.52
N HIS A 65 -28.21 15.24 4.02
CA HIS A 65 -27.72 16.49 4.57
C HIS A 65 -28.35 16.66 5.97
N ALA A 66 -27.52 16.68 7.01
CA ALA A 66 -27.90 17.28 8.28
C ALA A 66 -26.71 18.10 8.77
N ALA A 67 -26.88 19.42 8.70
CA ALA A 67 -26.01 20.40 9.32
C ALA A 67 -25.99 20.17 10.84
N GLY A 68 -24.79 20.13 11.42
CA GLY A 68 -24.58 20.00 12.84
C GLY A 68 -23.24 20.60 13.24
N THR A 69 -23.29 21.88 13.61
CA THR A 69 -22.20 22.70 14.13
C THR A 69 -21.57 22.10 15.39
N SER A 70 -20.23 22.07 15.38
CA SER A 70 -19.25 22.09 16.48
C SER A 70 -19.69 21.67 17.89
N ASN A 71 -18.94 20.74 18.48
CA ASN A 71 -18.29 21.02 19.77
C ASN A 71 -17.05 20.14 20.00
N VAL A 72 -16.07 20.79 20.63
CA VAL A 72 -14.73 20.35 20.96
C VAL A 72 -14.79 19.36 22.12
N GLU A 73 -14.26 18.15 21.94
CA GLU A 73 -13.78 17.34 23.05
C GLU A 73 -12.64 16.44 22.55
N GLY A 74 -11.53 16.46 23.28
CA GLY A 74 -10.27 15.83 22.88
C GLY A 74 -10.43 14.33 22.71
N GLN A 75 -10.65 13.89 21.47
CA GLN A 75 -10.71 12.49 21.13
C GLN A 75 -9.26 11.98 21.13
N GLN A 76 -8.90 11.33 22.22
CA GLN A 76 -7.70 10.51 22.31
C GLN A 76 -7.75 9.52 21.13
N LEU A 77 -7.03 9.85 20.04
CA LEU A 77 -6.99 9.03 18.82
C LEU A 77 -6.59 7.62 19.22
N THR A 78 -7.55 6.70 19.20
CA THR A 78 -7.29 5.33 19.64
C THR A 78 -6.40 4.67 18.59
N ALA A 79 -5.69 3.58 18.93
CA ALA A 79 -4.77 2.92 17.99
C ALA A 79 -5.44 2.54 16.67
N GLU A 80 -6.76 2.35 16.70
CA GLU A 80 -7.61 2.04 15.57
C GLU A 80 -7.69 3.19 14.54
N ASP A 81 -7.72 4.45 14.98
CA ASP A 81 -7.74 5.63 14.10
C ASP A 81 -6.42 5.81 13.35
N ARG A 82 -5.35 5.19 13.85
CA ARG A 82 -4.00 5.19 13.29
C ARG A 82 -3.69 3.92 12.52
N THR A 83 -4.66 3.03 12.33
CA THR A 83 -4.43 1.71 11.70
C THR A 83 -4.73 1.72 10.20
N VAL A 84 -3.81 1.16 9.43
CA VAL A 84 -4.00 0.81 8.02
C VAL A 84 -4.24 -0.69 7.90
N PHE A 85 -5.29 -1.07 7.19
CA PHE A 85 -5.61 -2.46 6.90
C PHE A 85 -5.00 -2.86 5.56
N LEU A 86 -4.13 -3.87 5.59
CA LEU A 86 -3.45 -4.42 4.42
C LEU A 86 -4.05 -5.78 4.08
N THR A 87 -4.36 -6.02 2.81
CA THR A 87 -4.78 -7.34 2.31
C THR A 87 -3.82 -7.86 1.26
N PHE A 88 -3.58 -9.17 1.31
CA PHE A 88 -2.61 -9.87 0.48
C PHE A 88 -3.31 -10.83 -0.48
N SER A 89 -2.74 -11.01 -1.67
CA SER A 89 -3.20 -12.04 -2.59
C SER A 89 -2.89 -13.44 -2.04
N LYS A 90 -3.84 -14.37 -2.20
CA LYS A 90 -3.65 -15.78 -1.84
C LYS A 90 -2.54 -16.39 -2.70
N GLY A 91 -1.68 -17.22 -2.09
CA GLY A 91 -0.57 -17.90 -2.77
C GLY A 91 0.74 -17.10 -2.82
N TYR A 92 0.75 -15.87 -2.29
CA TYR A 92 1.92 -15.00 -2.24
C TYR A 92 2.21 -14.59 -0.79
N PRO A 93 2.86 -15.45 0.02
CA PRO A 93 3.14 -15.18 1.42
C PRO A 93 3.92 -13.88 1.59
N ILE A 94 3.44 -13.01 2.47
CA ILE A 94 4.12 -11.78 2.88
C ILE A 94 4.37 -11.87 4.38
N SER A 95 5.62 -11.66 4.77
CA SER A 95 6.02 -11.65 6.18
C SER A 95 5.83 -10.26 6.80
N GLU A 96 5.76 -10.21 8.13
CA GLU A 96 5.71 -8.95 8.90
C GLU A 96 6.93 -8.06 8.59
N VAL A 97 8.12 -8.66 8.50
CA VAL A 97 9.38 -7.96 8.20
C VAL A 97 9.33 -7.29 6.82
N GLU A 98 8.82 -7.99 5.80
CA GLU A 98 8.68 -7.41 4.45
C GLU A 98 7.74 -6.19 4.44
N VAL A 99 6.66 -6.23 5.22
CA VAL A 99 5.75 -5.08 5.37
C VAL A 99 6.48 -3.94 6.08
N TYR A 100 7.12 -4.22 7.21
CA TYR A 100 7.84 -3.22 8.00
C TYR A 100 8.92 -2.51 7.18
N GLU A 101 9.79 -3.27 6.52
CA GLU A 101 10.89 -2.73 5.71
C GLU A 101 10.37 -1.88 4.55
N TYR A 102 9.32 -2.33 3.86
CA TYR A 102 8.75 -1.61 2.73
C TYR A 102 8.18 -0.25 3.14
N PHE A 103 7.30 -0.23 4.16
CA PHE A 103 6.66 1.00 4.59
C PHE A 103 7.65 1.95 5.27
N THR A 104 8.61 1.42 6.04
CA THR A 104 9.65 2.23 6.67
C THR A 104 10.58 2.87 5.64
N ARG A 105 10.98 2.11 4.60
CA ARG A 105 11.80 2.63 3.51
C ARG A 105 11.09 3.71 2.70
N ARG A 106 9.76 3.59 2.53
CA ARG A 106 9.00 4.50 1.66
C ARG A 106 8.50 5.76 2.36
N PHE A 107 8.13 5.66 3.64
CA PHE A 107 7.45 6.73 4.38
C PHE A 107 8.19 7.17 5.65
N GLY A 108 9.36 6.58 5.95
CA GLY A 108 10.13 6.81 7.17
C GLY A 108 9.68 5.91 8.33
N ASP A 109 10.21 6.14 9.54
CA ASP A 109 9.81 5.40 10.75
C ASP A 109 8.40 5.81 11.20
N ILE A 110 7.39 5.27 10.51
CA ILE A 110 5.98 5.55 10.74
C ILE A 110 5.25 4.39 11.42
N VAL A 111 5.87 3.21 11.50
CA VAL A 111 5.23 1.98 11.96
C VAL A 111 5.44 1.82 13.46
N GLU A 112 4.35 1.67 14.20
CA GLU A 112 4.36 1.37 15.63
C GLU A 112 4.27 -0.15 15.88
N ALA A 113 3.36 -0.82 15.18
CA ALA A 113 3.16 -2.26 15.29
C ALA A 113 2.54 -2.84 14.03
N ILE A 114 2.77 -4.14 13.78
CA ILE A 114 2.11 -4.89 12.71
C ILE A 114 1.50 -6.15 13.32
N HIS A 115 0.22 -6.38 13.05
CA HIS A 115 -0.48 -7.59 13.45
C HIS A 115 -0.90 -8.39 12.22
N MET A 116 -0.24 -9.53 11.99
CA MET A 116 -0.55 -10.44 10.89
C MET A 116 -1.81 -11.23 11.19
N GLY A 117 -2.72 -11.33 10.22
CA GLY A 117 -4.00 -12.00 10.37
C GLY A 117 -4.27 -13.03 9.26
N GLY A 118 -5.09 -14.02 9.61
CA GLY A 118 -5.36 -15.19 8.75
C GLY A 118 -4.59 -16.45 9.17
N VAL A 119 -3.91 -16.43 10.32
CA VAL A 119 -3.21 -17.59 10.88
C VAL A 119 -4.21 -18.46 11.65
N GLY A 120 -4.88 -19.38 10.96
CA GLY A 120 -5.77 -20.35 11.58
C GLY A 120 -5.70 -21.69 10.84
N GLY A 121 -4.99 -22.67 11.42
CA GLY A 121 -4.78 -24.01 10.84
C GLY A 121 -3.35 -24.24 10.32
N LYS A 122 -2.97 -25.53 10.18
CA LYS A 122 -1.58 -26.03 10.02
C LYS A 122 -0.77 -25.45 8.84
N ASP A 123 -1.39 -24.84 7.82
CA ASP A 123 -0.71 -24.40 6.59
C ASP A 123 -1.29 -23.10 5.96
N LEU A 124 -1.96 -22.24 6.73
CA LEU A 124 -2.63 -21.06 6.15
C LEU A 124 -1.78 -19.78 6.27
N GLN A 125 -1.29 -19.34 5.10
CA GLN A 125 -0.65 -18.04 4.85
C GLN A 125 -1.46 -16.87 5.46
N ALA A 126 -0.78 -15.86 6.02
CA ALA A 126 -1.41 -14.59 6.37
C ALA A 126 -2.05 -13.93 5.13
N LEU A 127 -3.32 -13.58 5.23
CA LEU A 127 -4.11 -12.97 4.14
C LEU A 127 -4.32 -11.47 4.34
N TYR A 128 -4.03 -10.98 5.54
CA TYR A 128 -4.11 -9.56 5.85
C TYR A 128 -3.16 -9.18 6.98
N ALA A 129 -2.92 -7.89 7.15
CA ALA A 129 -2.24 -7.32 8.29
C ALA A 129 -2.93 -6.03 8.74
N ARG A 130 -2.83 -5.74 10.04
CA ARG A 130 -3.16 -4.44 10.61
C ARG A 130 -1.84 -3.75 10.94
N MET A 131 -1.56 -2.64 10.26
CA MET A 131 -0.37 -1.83 10.50
C MET A 131 -0.77 -0.59 11.29
N VAL A 132 -0.33 -0.51 12.53
CA VAL A 132 -0.57 0.64 13.42
C VAL A 132 0.53 1.67 13.15
N LEU A 133 0.12 2.90 12.86
CA LEU A 133 1.03 4.01 12.63
C LEU A 133 1.31 4.79 13.91
N ARG A 134 2.52 5.32 14.04
CA ARG A 134 2.90 6.25 15.11
C ARG A 134 2.07 7.54 15.08
N SER A 135 1.58 7.96 13.91
CA SER A 135 0.71 9.14 13.76
C SER A 135 -0.38 8.94 12.71
N ALA A 136 -1.61 9.34 13.03
CA ALA A 136 -2.74 9.35 12.10
C ALA A 136 -2.47 10.24 10.88
N SER A 137 -1.66 11.29 11.03
CA SER A 137 -1.34 12.26 9.98
C SER A 137 -0.64 11.63 8.78
N LYS A 138 -0.10 10.40 8.93
CA LYS A 138 0.53 9.63 7.85
C LYS A 138 -0.44 8.79 7.05
N ILE A 139 -1.68 8.59 7.51
CA ILE A 139 -2.69 7.82 6.77
C ILE A 139 -2.96 8.40 5.38
N PRO A 140 -3.17 9.73 5.18
CA PRO A 140 -3.43 10.29 3.86
C PRO A 140 -2.28 10.11 2.86
N GLU A 141 -1.04 9.97 3.34
CA GLU A 141 0.12 9.69 2.49
C GLU A 141 0.12 8.23 1.99
N ILE A 142 -0.45 7.31 2.76
CA ILE A 142 -0.48 5.87 2.48
C ILE A 142 -1.77 5.45 1.78
N VAL A 143 -2.91 6.02 2.19
CA VAL A 143 -4.24 5.74 1.68
C VAL A 143 -4.77 7.04 1.09
N LYS A 144 -4.66 7.17 -0.24
CA LYS A 144 -5.00 8.42 -0.95
C LYS A 144 -6.49 8.66 -1.11
N ASP A 145 -7.27 7.58 -1.11
CA ASP A 145 -8.72 7.58 -1.30
C ASP A 145 -9.36 6.72 -0.21
N GLU A 146 -10.39 7.25 0.46
CA GLU A 146 -11.13 6.53 1.48
C GLU A 146 -12.04 5.44 0.88
N ALA A 147 -12.52 5.64 -0.36
CA ALA A 147 -13.40 4.71 -1.06
C ALA A 147 -12.63 3.62 -1.82
N CYS A 148 -11.45 3.94 -2.35
CA CYS A 148 -10.66 3.02 -3.17
C CYS A 148 -9.38 2.55 -2.44
N PRO A 149 -9.14 1.22 -2.31
CA PRO A 149 -7.91 0.73 -1.73
C PRO A 149 -6.68 1.17 -2.55
N THR A 150 -5.68 1.72 -1.86
CA THR A 150 -4.38 2.04 -2.48
C THR A 150 -3.61 0.75 -2.74
N LYS A 151 -3.01 0.62 -3.93
CA LYS A 151 -2.29 -0.59 -4.35
C LYS A 151 -0.78 -0.40 -4.19
N PHE A 152 -0.14 -1.37 -3.57
CA PHE A 152 1.31 -1.46 -3.39
C PHE A 152 1.83 -2.76 -3.99
N ALA A 153 3.11 -2.76 -4.34
CA ALA A 153 3.86 -3.94 -4.75
C ALA A 153 5.06 -4.13 -3.81
N ILE A 154 5.00 -5.14 -2.95
CA ILE A 154 6.07 -5.49 -2.00
C ILE A 154 6.77 -6.74 -2.52
N ASN A 155 8.04 -6.63 -2.93
CA ASN A 155 8.81 -7.73 -3.52
C ASN A 155 8.07 -8.43 -4.69
N GLY A 156 7.38 -7.65 -5.53
CA GLY A 156 6.57 -8.16 -6.65
C GLY A 156 5.19 -8.70 -6.26
N LYS A 157 4.82 -8.68 -4.98
CA LYS A 157 3.53 -9.17 -4.44
C LYS A 157 2.55 -8.01 -4.29
N HIS A 158 1.31 -8.21 -4.72
CA HIS A 158 0.27 -7.17 -4.67
C HIS A 158 -0.34 -7.06 -3.28
N VAL A 159 -0.34 -5.83 -2.75
CA VAL A 159 -0.92 -5.47 -1.46
C VAL A 159 -1.93 -4.37 -1.68
N LYS A 160 -3.12 -4.49 -1.08
CA LYS A 160 -4.09 -3.39 -1.04
C LYS A 160 -4.14 -2.82 0.37
N ALA A 161 -4.06 -1.51 0.48
CA ALA A 161 -4.17 -0.78 1.72
C ALA A 161 -5.47 0.04 1.76
N ARG A 162 -6.13 0.04 2.90
CA ARG A 162 -7.30 0.89 3.17
C ARG A 162 -7.25 1.36 4.62
N LYS A 163 -7.92 2.47 4.91
CA LYS A 163 -8.12 2.94 6.28
C LYS A 163 -8.85 1.85 7.06
N PHE A 164 -8.40 1.56 8.29
CA PHE A 164 -9.13 0.65 9.16
C PHE A 164 -10.43 1.32 9.60
N ILE A 165 -11.54 0.60 9.47
CA ILE A 165 -12.85 1.04 9.98
C ILE A 165 -13.16 0.12 11.17
N PRO A 166 -13.08 0.63 12.41
CA PRO A 166 -13.56 -0.12 13.55
C PRO A 166 -15.05 -0.37 13.34
N ILE A 167 -15.47 -1.63 13.40
CA ILE A 167 -16.89 -1.94 13.53
C ILE A 167 -17.25 -1.54 14.97
N HIS A 168 -17.68 -0.29 15.16
CA HIS A 168 -18.44 0.05 16.36
C HIS A 168 -19.62 -0.90 16.37
N LYS A 169 -19.66 -1.81 17.36
CA LYS A 169 -20.88 -2.53 17.67
C LYS A 169 -21.91 -1.47 18.03
N SER A 170 -22.74 -1.05 17.09
CA SER A 170 -24.01 -0.42 17.42
C SER A 170 -24.77 -1.48 18.20
N VAL A 171 -24.72 -1.39 19.53
CA VAL A 171 -25.79 -1.95 20.36
C VAL A 171 -27.04 -1.19 19.91
N ASN A 172 -27.80 -1.78 18.99
CA ASN A 172 -29.26 -1.74 18.90
C ASN A 172 -29.75 -2.31 17.54
N ASN A 173 -30.45 -3.45 17.67
CA ASN A 173 -31.37 -4.14 16.75
C ASN A 173 -30.83 -4.81 15.47
N PRO A 174 -30.96 -6.15 15.34
CA PRO A 174 -30.96 -6.82 14.05
C PRO A 174 -32.36 -6.76 13.41
N PRO A 175 -32.50 -6.44 12.11
CA PRO A 175 -33.65 -6.86 11.33
C PRO A 175 -33.25 -8.15 10.58
N TYR A 176 -33.32 -9.30 11.24
CA TYR A 176 -33.45 -10.56 10.51
C TYR A 176 -34.95 -10.87 10.41
N PRO A 177 -35.53 -10.99 9.20
CA PRO A 177 -36.88 -11.49 9.07
C PRO A 177 -36.89 -12.97 9.46
N SER A 178 -37.58 -13.27 10.54
CA SER A 178 -37.98 -14.62 10.93
C SER A 178 -38.91 -15.17 9.83
N PHE A 179 -38.40 -16.09 9.01
CA PHE A 179 -39.27 -16.97 8.23
C PHE A 179 -39.95 -17.92 9.21
N GLY A 180 -41.15 -17.53 9.65
CA GLY A 180 -42.07 -18.42 10.32
C GLY A 180 -42.47 -19.53 9.35
N VAL A 181 -42.01 -20.75 9.64
CA VAL A 181 -42.57 -21.96 9.07
C VAL A 181 -43.86 -22.23 9.85
N SER A 182 -45.01 -22.13 9.20
CA SER A 182 -46.25 -22.71 9.72
C SER A 182 -46.49 -24.01 8.98
N LEU A 183 -46.56 -25.10 9.76
CA LEU A 183 -47.22 -26.35 9.38
C LEU A 183 -48.73 -26.12 9.26
#